data_AF-A0A7S2S049-F1
#
_entry.id   AF-A0A7S2S049-F1
#
_cell.length_a   1.000
_cell.length_b   1.000
_cell.length_c   1.000
_cell.angle_alpha   90.00
_cell.angle_beta   90.00
_cell.angle_gamma   90.00
#
_symmetry.space_group_name_H-M   'P 1'
#
loop_
_entity.id
_entity.type
_entity.pdbx_description
1 polymer ?
#
loop_
_entity_poly.entity_id
_entity_poly.type
_entity_poly.pdbx_seq_one_letter_code
_entity_poly.pdbx_strand_id
1 'polypeptide(L)'
;MPKNIRGWMDTQEAWSRKKVSESNGNDAFFRHVGYVLRQFDGLEAGYRANKNVPVLDHWAFQMLNGVGDMFDILPTVDEDHRTDWASMTKEDIIREHSKAGHCSAMIKLTGNFSDLFIGHSSWWTFSNTNRIFKHYHFDYNDNSTAARKISFSSYPGFLESLDDFYMLGSGLAWTQTTNPVIDHSVYKHVKPESLLAWQRVRVASAMAHTGKEWYQALKREYSGTYENQYMVVDFNLYKPNQPIADNTLWVIEEMPGLVVGRDQTSKLRLGYWPSYNVPYYREIFKRSGYVDMEKKHGNFFTYSLAPRGELFRRDQGEVSDLKSFEDLMRSNDYKTDPYSFDGKVENPLYAICSRGDLSLNGSEPTGCYDTKVSSYNFGVLEQKAQIINGPTSRYSGNNLPAFTWDEFPERPHMGLPHVYEFDFIVTKPASVEEEFFDILSSID
;
A
#
# COMPACT_ATOMS: atom_id res chain seq x y z
N MET A 1 -16.86 -1.79 -17.74
CA MET A 1 -15.54 -2.37 -18.06
C MET A 1 -15.48 -2.68 -19.55
N PRO A 2 -14.66 -1.95 -20.33
CA PRO A 2 -14.50 -2.22 -21.76
C PRO A 2 -13.86 -3.61 -22.02
N LYS A 3 -14.22 -4.26 -23.13
CA LYS A 3 -13.87 -5.68 -23.44
C LYS A 3 -12.37 -5.91 -23.66
N ASN A 4 -11.66 -4.87 -24.05
CA ASN A 4 -10.20 -4.84 -24.28
C ASN A 4 -9.39 -5.18 -23.01
N ILE A 5 -9.87 -4.83 -21.81
CA ILE A 5 -9.12 -5.07 -20.57
C ILE A 5 -9.04 -6.56 -20.25
N ARG A 6 -10.15 -7.30 -20.42
CA ARG A 6 -10.16 -8.75 -20.18
C ARG A 6 -9.13 -9.45 -21.07
N GLY A 7 -9.12 -9.12 -22.36
CA GLY A 7 -8.13 -9.67 -23.30
C GLY A 7 -6.69 -9.27 -22.97
N TRP A 8 -6.46 -8.06 -22.45
CA TRP A 8 -5.14 -7.63 -21.98
C TRP A 8 -4.68 -8.49 -20.79
N MET A 9 -5.53 -8.68 -19.80
CA MET A 9 -5.24 -9.50 -18.60
C MET A 9 -5.05 -10.98 -18.94
N ASP A 10 -5.87 -11.52 -19.83
CA ASP A 10 -5.71 -12.90 -20.34
C ASP A 10 -4.37 -13.08 -21.06
N THR A 11 -3.95 -12.07 -21.83
CA THR A 11 -2.63 -12.08 -22.51
C THR A 11 -1.48 -12.03 -21.50
N GLN A 12 -1.62 -11.19 -20.47
CA GLN A 12 -0.63 -11.04 -19.40
C GLN A 12 -0.45 -12.33 -18.60
N GLU A 13 -1.55 -12.97 -18.22
CA GLU A 13 -1.51 -14.23 -17.49
C GLU A 13 -0.93 -15.36 -18.36
N ALA A 14 -1.36 -15.47 -19.62
CA ALA A 14 -0.84 -16.47 -20.54
C ALA A 14 0.67 -16.31 -20.77
N TRP A 15 1.14 -15.07 -20.90
CA TRP A 15 2.56 -14.75 -21.00
C TRP A 15 3.32 -15.17 -19.74
N SER A 16 2.80 -14.84 -18.56
CA SER A 16 3.42 -15.18 -17.28
C SER A 16 3.56 -16.69 -17.11
N ARG A 17 2.49 -17.44 -17.40
CA ARG A 17 2.50 -18.91 -17.36
C ARG A 17 3.47 -19.51 -18.37
N LYS A 18 3.54 -18.95 -19.58
CA LYS A 18 4.52 -19.37 -20.61
C LYS A 18 5.96 -19.18 -20.11
N LYS A 19 6.29 -18.03 -19.53
CA LYS A 19 7.63 -17.74 -18.99
C LYS A 19 8.03 -18.69 -17.86
N VAL A 20 7.07 -19.01 -16.96
CA VAL A 20 7.28 -20.05 -15.94
C VAL A 20 7.59 -21.39 -16.58
N SER A 21 6.81 -21.82 -17.58
CA SER A 21 7.04 -23.09 -18.28
C SER A 21 8.40 -23.13 -19.01
N GLU A 22 8.76 -22.07 -19.73
CA GLU A 22 10.01 -21.97 -20.48
C GLU A 22 11.25 -21.93 -19.59
N SER A 23 11.11 -21.42 -18.37
CA SER A 23 12.20 -21.43 -17.37
C SER A 23 12.58 -22.85 -16.92
N ASN A 24 11.69 -23.82 -17.10
CA ASN A 24 11.86 -25.24 -16.76
C ASN A 24 12.42 -25.45 -15.33
N GLY A 25 11.99 -24.61 -14.39
CA GLY A 25 12.44 -24.68 -12.98
C GLY A 25 13.88 -24.22 -12.72
N ASN A 26 14.63 -23.82 -13.74
CA ASN A 26 16.05 -23.44 -13.58
C ASN A 26 16.24 -22.01 -13.08
N ASP A 27 15.23 -21.14 -13.25
CA ASP A 27 15.27 -19.76 -12.79
C ASP A 27 14.51 -19.60 -11.47
N ALA A 28 15.24 -19.24 -10.42
CA ALA A 28 14.70 -19.01 -9.07
C ALA A 28 13.54 -18.02 -9.06
N PHE A 29 13.62 -16.96 -9.86
CA PHE A 29 12.56 -15.95 -9.94
C PHE A 29 11.29 -16.53 -10.55
N PHE A 30 11.40 -17.23 -11.68
CA PHE A 30 10.23 -17.81 -12.33
C PHE A 30 9.65 -19.02 -11.59
N ARG A 31 10.44 -19.72 -10.76
CA ARG A 31 9.88 -20.67 -9.77
C ARG A 31 8.94 -19.97 -8.80
N HIS A 32 9.35 -18.83 -8.25
CA HIS A 32 8.53 -18.04 -7.33
C HIS A 32 7.31 -17.42 -8.00
N VAL A 33 7.43 -16.94 -9.26
CA VAL A 33 6.26 -16.55 -10.07
C VAL A 33 5.29 -17.74 -10.20
N GLY A 34 5.82 -18.93 -10.47
CA GLY A 34 5.05 -20.17 -10.50
C GLY A 34 4.29 -20.45 -9.19
N TYR A 35 4.92 -20.25 -8.03
CA TYR A 35 4.24 -20.42 -6.73
C TYR A 35 3.09 -19.43 -6.53
N VAL A 36 3.28 -18.16 -6.92
CA VAL A 36 2.22 -17.14 -6.87
C VAL A 36 1.04 -17.54 -7.77
N LEU A 37 1.30 -17.93 -9.03
CA LEU A 37 0.25 -18.36 -9.96
C LEU A 37 -0.46 -19.64 -9.51
N ARG A 38 0.23 -20.56 -8.85
CA ARG A 38 -0.39 -21.76 -8.27
C ARG A 38 -1.28 -21.43 -7.06
N GLN A 39 -0.89 -20.45 -6.25
CA GLN A 39 -1.76 -19.96 -5.18
C GLN A 39 -3.03 -19.31 -5.75
N PHE A 40 -2.89 -18.57 -6.85
CA PHE A 40 -4.02 -18.00 -7.59
C PHE A 40 -4.96 -19.08 -8.14
N ASP A 41 -4.43 -20.13 -8.76
CA ASP A 41 -5.23 -21.29 -9.21
C ASP A 41 -5.99 -21.93 -8.02
N GLY A 42 -5.32 -22.04 -6.87
CA GLY A 42 -5.90 -22.58 -5.63
C GLY A 42 -7.03 -21.74 -5.06
N LEU A 43 -6.90 -20.41 -5.10
CA LEU A 43 -7.95 -19.47 -4.70
C LEU A 43 -9.23 -19.67 -5.53
N GLU A 44 -9.08 -19.71 -6.85
CA GLU A 44 -10.21 -19.91 -7.77
C GLU A 44 -10.84 -21.29 -7.61
N ALA A 45 -10.03 -22.34 -7.49
CA ALA A 45 -10.50 -23.70 -7.27
C ALA A 45 -11.26 -23.83 -5.93
N GLY A 46 -10.73 -23.23 -4.86
CA GLY A 46 -11.34 -23.23 -3.54
C GLY A 46 -12.70 -22.53 -3.52
N TYR A 47 -12.81 -21.38 -4.18
CA TYR A 47 -14.10 -20.68 -4.32
C TYR A 47 -15.13 -21.53 -5.08
N ARG A 48 -14.73 -22.13 -6.20
CA ARG A 48 -15.60 -22.97 -7.05
C ARG A 48 -16.03 -24.30 -6.42
N ALA A 49 -15.29 -24.77 -5.41
CA ALA A 49 -15.65 -25.95 -4.65
C ALA A 49 -16.91 -25.71 -3.81
N ASN A 50 -17.16 -24.47 -3.36
CA ASN A 50 -18.37 -24.12 -2.63
C ASN A 50 -19.55 -23.94 -3.60
N LYS A 51 -20.60 -24.75 -3.48
CA LYS A 51 -21.81 -24.68 -4.33
C LYS A 51 -22.87 -23.71 -3.82
N ASN A 52 -22.68 -23.13 -2.64
CA ASN A 52 -23.62 -22.21 -2.00
C ASN A 52 -23.29 -20.73 -2.23
N VAL A 53 -22.28 -20.42 -3.06
CA VAL A 53 -21.87 -19.05 -3.39
C VAL A 53 -22.19 -18.73 -4.85
N PRO A 54 -22.32 -17.43 -5.21
CA PRO A 54 -22.48 -17.03 -6.61
C PRO A 54 -21.36 -17.57 -7.50
N VAL A 55 -21.68 -17.90 -8.76
CA VAL A 55 -20.66 -18.33 -9.72
C VAL A 55 -19.92 -17.09 -10.24
N LEU A 56 -18.62 -17.03 -9.97
CA LEU A 56 -17.73 -16.00 -10.50
C LEU A 56 -16.93 -16.53 -11.69
N ASP A 57 -16.78 -15.69 -12.73
CA ASP A 57 -15.87 -15.98 -13.84
C ASP A 57 -14.41 -15.76 -13.41
N HIS A 58 -13.47 -16.31 -14.20
CA HIS A 58 -12.03 -16.20 -13.93
C HIS A 58 -11.58 -14.72 -13.81
N TRP A 59 -12.18 -13.86 -14.62
CA TRP A 59 -11.97 -12.42 -14.61
C TRP A 59 -12.18 -11.79 -13.22
N ALA A 60 -13.16 -12.25 -12.43
CA ALA A 60 -13.36 -11.74 -11.08
C ALA A 60 -12.11 -11.92 -10.20
N PHE A 61 -11.40 -13.04 -10.33
CA PHE A 61 -10.18 -13.31 -9.56
C PHE A 61 -8.99 -12.48 -10.06
N GLN A 62 -8.85 -12.35 -11.38
CA GLN A 62 -7.85 -11.45 -11.98
C GLN A 62 -8.07 -10.01 -11.51
N MET A 63 -9.32 -9.56 -11.44
CA MET A 63 -9.69 -8.23 -10.94
C MET A 63 -9.39 -8.04 -9.46
N LEU A 64 -9.69 -9.02 -8.61
CA LEU A 64 -9.41 -8.93 -7.17
C LEU A 64 -7.92 -8.68 -6.92
N ASN A 65 -7.05 -9.44 -7.59
CA ASN A 65 -5.60 -9.36 -7.34
C ASN A 65 -4.92 -8.23 -8.15
N GLY A 66 -5.47 -7.90 -9.32
CA GLY A 66 -4.95 -6.84 -10.20
C GLY A 66 -5.58 -5.47 -10.00
N VAL A 67 -6.34 -5.23 -8.92
CA VAL A 67 -7.13 -4.00 -8.76
C VAL A 67 -6.27 -2.73 -8.75
N GLY A 68 -5.09 -2.76 -8.10
CA GLY A 68 -4.16 -1.64 -8.11
C GLY A 68 -3.56 -1.40 -9.50
N ASP A 69 -3.24 -2.48 -10.22
CA ASP A 69 -2.75 -2.41 -11.59
C ASP A 69 -3.78 -1.82 -12.57
N MET A 70 -5.08 -1.92 -12.25
CA MET A 70 -6.14 -1.36 -13.10
C MET A 70 -6.09 0.17 -13.20
N PHE A 71 -5.48 0.85 -12.23
CA PHE A 71 -5.32 2.30 -12.30
C PHE A 71 -4.50 2.74 -13.51
N ASP A 72 -3.57 1.91 -14.00
CA ASP A 72 -2.73 2.20 -15.15
C ASP A 72 -3.16 1.41 -16.41
N ILE A 73 -3.71 0.20 -16.24
CA ILE A 73 -4.15 -0.63 -17.37
C ILE A 73 -5.38 -0.05 -18.06
N LEU A 74 -6.36 0.46 -17.30
CA LEU A 74 -7.56 1.09 -17.84
C LEU A 74 -7.22 2.24 -18.81
N PRO A 75 -6.48 3.30 -18.41
CA PRO A 75 -6.11 4.39 -19.32
C PRO A 75 -5.11 3.98 -20.41
N THR A 76 -4.47 2.82 -20.29
CA THR A 76 -3.61 2.25 -21.34
C THR A 76 -4.44 1.69 -22.48
N VAL A 77 -5.46 0.88 -22.17
CA VAL A 77 -6.24 0.17 -23.20
C VAL A 77 -7.42 0.99 -23.72
N ASP A 78 -7.89 1.96 -22.94
CA ASP A 78 -9.01 2.84 -23.28
C ASP A 78 -8.65 4.30 -22.96
N GLU A 79 -8.39 5.10 -23.99
CA GLU A 79 -7.98 6.49 -23.82
C GLU A 79 -9.08 7.37 -23.20
N ASP A 80 -10.36 6.98 -23.28
CA ASP A 80 -11.47 7.72 -22.65
C ASP A 80 -11.40 7.65 -21.11
N HIS A 81 -10.62 6.71 -20.56
CA HIS A 81 -10.37 6.59 -19.12
C HIS A 81 -9.12 7.37 -18.67
N ARG A 82 -8.47 8.13 -19.57
CA ARG A 82 -7.38 9.03 -19.20
C ARG A 82 -7.93 10.31 -18.56
N THR A 83 -7.55 10.53 -17.31
CA THR A 83 -7.82 11.78 -16.59
C THR A 83 -7.20 13.00 -17.27
N ASP A 84 -8.00 14.00 -17.62
CA ASP A 84 -7.49 15.29 -18.08
C ASP A 84 -7.16 16.19 -16.88
N TRP A 85 -6.04 15.90 -16.22
CA TRP A 85 -5.54 16.67 -15.09
C TRP A 85 -5.37 18.16 -15.41
N ALA A 86 -5.11 18.50 -16.68
CA ALA A 86 -4.86 19.87 -17.08
C ALA A 86 -6.13 20.71 -17.18
N SER A 87 -7.32 20.17 -17.40
CA SER A 87 -8.54 21.00 -17.47
C SER A 87 -9.24 21.19 -16.13
N MET A 88 -8.86 20.44 -15.10
CA MET A 88 -9.53 20.42 -13.81
C MET A 88 -9.31 21.68 -12.97
N THR A 89 -10.32 22.01 -12.16
CA THR A 89 -10.20 22.98 -11.06
C THR A 89 -9.28 22.45 -9.97
N LYS A 90 -8.82 23.31 -9.06
CA LYS A 90 -7.97 22.87 -7.95
C LYS A 90 -8.73 21.88 -7.04
N GLU A 91 -10.00 22.17 -6.77
CA GLU A 91 -10.89 21.35 -5.96
C GLU A 91 -11.12 19.97 -6.60
N ASP A 92 -11.38 19.94 -7.91
CA ASP A 92 -11.56 18.69 -8.65
C ASP A 92 -10.27 17.88 -8.66
N ILE A 93 -9.11 18.52 -8.82
CA ILE A 93 -7.81 17.83 -8.75
C ILE A 93 -7.59 17.19 -7.39
N ILE A 94 -7.83 17.90 -6.30
CA ILE A 94 -7.62 17.33 -4.95
C ILE A 94 -8.51 16.10 -4.77
N ARG A 95 -9.75 16.18 -5.24
CA ARG A 95 -10.71 15.07 -5.18
C ARG A 95 -10.30 13.91 -6.09
N GLU A 96 -9.97 14.16 -7.35
CA GLU A 96 -9.56 13.11 -8.30
C GLU A 96 -8.22 12.50 -7.92
N HIS A 97 -7.28 13.32 -7.42
CA HIS A 97 -6.09 12.86 -6.73
C HIS A 97 -6.55 11.90 -5.63
N SER A 98 -7.33 12.34 -4.63
CA SER A 98 -7.78 11.50 -3.49
C SER A 98 -8.46 10.17 -3.86
N LYS A 99 -9.05 10.07 -5.07
CA LYS A 99 -9.69 8.85 -5.59
C LYS A 99 -8.72 7.86 -6.23
N ALA A 100 -7.56 8.31 -6.71
CA ALA A 100 -6.56 7.50 -7.41
C ALA A 100 -5.78 6.51 -6.51
N GLY A 101 -6.29 6.21 -5.31
CA GLY A 101 -5.58 5.47 -4.26
C GLY A 101 -4.55 6.36 -3.57
N HIS A 102 -4.76 6.65 -2.28
CA HIS A 102 -3.82 7.43 -1.47
C HIS A 102 -3.35 6.62 -0.30
N CYS A 103 -2.20 6.98 0.24
CA CYS A 103 -1.66 6.36 1.43
C CYS A 103 -0.75 7.37 2.12
N SER A 104 -0.64 7.27 3.44
CA SER A 104 0.39 7.99 4.18
C SER A 104 1.26 6.95 4.87
N ALA A 105 2.59 7.05 4.71
CA ALA A 105 3.53 6.14 5.35
C ALA A 105 4.67 6.92 6.01
N MET A 106 5.23 6.33 7.07
CA MET A 106 6.44 6.87 7.69
C MET A 106 7.33 5.76 8.23
N ILE A 107 8.63 5.89 7.99
CA ILE A 107 9.68 5.17 8.71
C ILE A 107 10.28 6.16 9.71
N LYS A 108 10.25 5.85 11.00
CA LYS A 108 10.67 6.79 12.06
C LYS A 108 11.72 6.17 12.97
N LEU A 109 12.90 6.78 12.99
CA LEU A 109 13.93 6.53 14.00
C LEU A 109 13.70 7.47 15.19
N THR A 110 13.48 6.93 16.38
CA THR A 110 13.37 7.73 17.62
C THR A 110 14.59 8.63 17.83
N GLY A 111 14.42 9.80 18.46
CA GLY A 111 15.49 10.80 18.61
C GLY A 111 16.73 10.31 19.38
N ASN A 112 16.54 9.33 20.28
CA ASN A 112 17.59 8.65 21.04
C ASN A 112 18.06 7.33 20.40
N PHE A 113 17.54 6.99 19.22
CA PHE A 113 17.81 5.76 18.47
C PHE A 113 17.39 4.47 19.20
N SER A 114 16.51 4.55 20.20
CA SER A 114 16.10 3.36 20.98
C SER A 114 15.09 2.46 20.27
N ASP A 115 14.37 2.99 19.29
CA ASP A 115 13.45 2.23 18.43
C ASP A 115 13.42 2.76 16.98
N LEU A 116 13.02 1.88 16.06
CA LEU A 116 12.78 2.14 14.64
C LEU A 116 11.36 1.68 14.29
N PHE A 117 10.51 2.62 13.90
CA PHE A 117 9.11 2.39 13.55
C PHE A 117 8.91 2.30 12.04
N ILE A 118 7.91 1.51 11.64
CA ILE A 118 7.31 1.47 10.31
C ILE A 118 5.80 1.59 10.44
N GLY A 119 5.19 2.51 9.68
CA GLY A 119 3.76 2.77 9.75
C GLY A 119 3.16 3.12 8.41
N HIS A 120 1.90 2.71 8.24
CA HIS A 120 1.14 2.87 7.01
C HIS A 120 -0.35 3.08 7.30
N SER A 121 -0.95 4.10 6.68
CA SER A 121 -2.38 4.42 6.73
C SER A 121 -2.94 4.44 5.31
N SER A 122 -3.73 3.43 4.96
CA SER A 122 -4.32 3.30 3.63
C SER A 122 -5.47 4.29 3.44
N TRP A 123 -5.55 4.90 2.27
CA TRP A 123 -6.68 5.75 1.87
C TRP A 123 -7.34 5.25 0.59
N TRP A 124 -8.62 4.94 0.67
CA TRP A 124 -9.44 4.63 -0.49
C TRP A 124 -10.92 4.70 -0.10
N THR A 125 -11.84 4.22 -0.94
CA THR A 125 -13.27 4.22 -0.58
C THR A 125 -13.53 3.31 0.63
N PHE A 126 -14.36 3.78 1.56
CA PHE A 126 -14.68 3.07 2.79
C PHE A 126 -15.41 1.75 2.56
N SER A 127 -15.98 1.52 1.37
CA SER A 127 -16.51 0.22 0.96
C SER A 127 -15.45 -0.89 0.94
N ASN A 128 -14.15 -0.54 0.94
CA ASN A 128 -13.06 -1.51 1.05
C ASN A 128 -12.67 -1.86 2.49
N THR A 129 -13.38 -1.39 3.51
CA THR A 129 -13.07 -1.74 4.92
C THR A 129 -13.47 -3.17 5.34
N ASN A 130 -13.74 -4.06 4.38
CA ASN A 130 -13.82 -5.50 4.62
C ASN A 130 -12.40 -6.08 4.65
N ARG A 131 -11.82 -6.21 5.85
CA ARG A 131 -10.38 -6.42 6.04
C ARG A 131 -10.06 -7.79 6.60
N ILE A 132 -8.90 -8.31 6.19
CA ILE A 132 -8.28 -9.50 6.78
C ILE A 132 -6.80 -9.18 6.97
N PHE A 133 -6.29 -9.25 8.19
CA PHE A 133 -4.84 -9.31 8.41
C PHE A 133 -4.39 -10.76 8.23
N LYS A 134 -3.42 -10.99 7.36
CA LYS A 134 -3.02 -12.34 6.92
C LYS A 134 -1.64 -12.69 7.45
N HIS A 135 -1.52 -13.92 7.94
CA HIS A 135 -0.26 -14.55 8.27
C HIS A 135 -0.11 -15.80 7.41
N TYR A 136 0.87 -15.80 6.52
CA TYR A 136 1.20 -16.95 5.69
C TYR A 136 2.49 -17.59 6.16
N HIS A 137 2.48 -18.93 6.22
CA HIS A 137 3.68 -19.74 6.36
C HIS A 137 3.73 -20.72 5.20
N PHE A 138 4.67 -20.51 4.28
CA PHE A 138 4.88 -21.39 3.14
C PHE A 138 6.15 -22.19 3.34
N ASP A 139 6.02 -23.50 3.52
CA ASP A 139 7.17 -24.40 3.62
C ASP A 139 7.65 -24.83 2.23
N TYR A 140 8.06 -23.85 1.43
CA TYR A 140 8.65 -24.13 0.12
C TYR A 140 9.99 -24.84 0.29
N ASN A 141 10.12 -26.02 -0.34
CA ASN A 141 11.41 -26.68 -0.52
C ASN A 141 12.19 -26.04 -1.68
N ASP A 142 12.49 -24.74 -1.56
CA ASP A 142 13.29 -23.96 -2.50
C ASP A 142 14.31 -23.12 -1.73
N ASN A 143 15.60 -23.34 -1.99
CA ASN A 143 16.68 -22.65 -1.29
C ASN A 143 16.79 -21.17 -1.69
N SER A 144 16.12 -20.72 -2.75
CA SER A 144 16.04 -19.30 -3.09
C SER A 144 14.89 -18.56 -2.40
N THR A 145 14.14 -19.21 -1.50
CA THR A 145 13.13 -18.55 -0.67
C THR A 145 13.79 -17.98 0.59
N ALA A 146 13.86 -16.66 0.69
CA ALA A 146 14.34 -15.94 1.87
C ALA A 146 13.29 -15.83 2.98
N ALA A 147 12.04 -15.56 2.62
CA ALA A 147 10.95 -15.36 3.56
C ALA A 147 9.85 -16.42 3.36
N ARG A 148 9.82 -17.40 4.27
CA ARG A 148 8.73 -18.40 4.35
C ARG A 148 7.53 -17.90 5.14
N LYS A 149 7.77 -16.98 6.07
CA LYS A 149 6.73 -16.33 6.88
C LYS A 149 6.46 -14.95 6.33
N ILE A 150 5.20 -14.61 6.10
CA ILE A 150 4.77 -13.33 5.52
C ILE A 150 3.52 -12.87 6.25
N SER A 151 3.55 -11.68 6.85
CA SER A 151 2.40 -11.11 7.56
C SER A 151 2.06 -9.74 7.01
N PHE A 152 0.80 -9.49 6.70
CA PHE A 152 0.38 -8.27 5.99
C PHE A 152 -1.10 -7.95 6.15
N SER A 153 -1.46 -6.67 6.09
CA SER A 153 -2.86 -6.24 6.02
C SER A 153 -3.43 -6.53 4.63
N SER A 154 -4.69 -6.92 4.50
CA SER A 154 -5.24 -7.34 3.21
C SER A 154 -6.79 -7.32 3.21
N TYR A 155 -7.36 -7.95 2.19
CA TYR A 155 -8.79 -8.01 1.85
C TYR A 155 -9.19 -9.45 1.50
N PRO A 156 -10.47 -9.84 1.61
CA PRO A 156 -10.94 -11.14 1.14
C PRO A 156 -10.61 -11.38 -0.34
N GLY A 157 -10.00 -12.54 -0.66
CA GLY A 157 -9.68 -12.93 -2.04
C GLY A 157 -8.39 -12.34 -2.63
N PHE A 158 -7.77 -11.38 -1.96
CA PHE A 158 -6.51 -10.77 -2.42
C PHE A 158 -5.35 -11.65 -2.00
N LEU A 159 -4.39 -11.92 -2.87
CA LEU A 159 -3.18 -12.66 -2.53
C LEU A 159 -2.02 -11.70 -2.18
N GLU A 160 -2.31 -10.42 -2.09
CA GLU A 160 -1.41 -9.33 -1.75
C GLU A 160 -2.08 -8.39 -0.75
N SER A 161 -1.34 -7.37 -0.30
CA SER A 161 -1.81 -6.41 0.70
C SER A 161 -2.68 -5.34 0.06
N LEU A 162 -2.33 -4.88 -1.15
CA LEU A 162 -2.83 -3.69 -1.84
C LEU A 162 -2.46 -2.39 -1.10
N ASP A 163 -2.50 -2.39 0.22
CA ASP A 163 -2.29 -1.22 1.08
C ASP A 163 -1.02 -0.43 0.75
N ASP A 164 0.21 -0.91 0.87
CA ASP A 164 0.68 -2.23 1.31
C ASP A 164 1.45 -2.12 2.64
N PHE A 165 1.33 -3.11 3.53
CA PHE A 165 2.16 -3.23 4.75
C PHE A 165 2.55 -4.69 4.97
N TYR A 166 3.85 -5.00 4.96
CA TYR A 166 4.37 -6.36 5.06
C TYR A 166 5.48 -6.50 6.10
N MET A 167 5.45 -7.62 6.83
CA MET A 167 6.51 -8.10 7.72
C MET A 167 6.95 -9.49 7.28
N LEU A 168 8.23 -9.63 6.92
CA LEU A 168 8.77 -10.82 6.26
C LEU A 168 9.71 -11.57 7.21
N GLY A 169 9.66 -12.91 7.15
CA GLY A 169 10.54 -13.77 7.93
C GLY A 169 12.03 -13.68 7.57
N SER A 170 12.39 -12.96 6.49
CA SER A 170 13.77 -12.60 6.18
C SER A 170 14.31 -11.44 7.04
N GLY A 171 13.48 -10.83 7.88
CA GLY A 171 13.80 -9.65 8.69
C GLY A 171 13.59 -8.31 7.96
N LEU A 172 13.09 -8.36 6.72
CA LEU A 172 12.61 -7.19 6.01
C LEU A 172 11.16 -6.87 6.42
N ALA A 173 10.84 -5.59 6.52
CA ALA A 173 9.46 -5.12 6.49
C ALA A 173 9.36 -3.94 5.52
N TRP A 174 8.22 -3.82 4.85
CA TRP A 174 8.05 -2.79 3.83
C TRP A 174 6.63 -2.28 3.73
N THR A 175 6.52 -1.06 3.22
CA THR A 175 5.26 -0.37 2.93
C THR A 175 5.37 0.40 1.63
N GLN A 176 4.25 0.87 1.06
CA GLN A 176 4.29 1.83 -0.06
C GLN A 176 3.38 3.05 0.16
N THR A 177 3.49 4.03 -0.74
CA THR A 177 2.36 4.89 -1.15
C THR A 177 2.31 5.03 -2.68
N THR A 178 1.11 5.10 -3.28
CA THR A 178 0.93 5.25 -4.73
C THR A 178 1.28 6.63 -5.26
N ASN A 179 2.00 6.71 -6.38
CA ASN A 179 2.28 7.96 -7.07
C ASN A 179 1.43 8.05 -8.35
N PRO A 180 0.40 8.92 -8.39
CA PRO A 180 -0.40 9.11 -9.60
C PRO A 180 0.47 9.44 -10.83
N VAL A 181 0.16 8.80 -11.95
CA VAL A 181 0.75 9.12 -13.25
C VAL A 181 -0.07 10.24 -13.90
N ILE A 182 0.55 11.42 -14.09
CA ILE A 182 -0.10 12.59 -14.68
C ILE A 182 0.18 12.67 -16.19
N ASP A 183 1.42 12.40 -16.60
CA ASP A 183 1.78 12.36 -18.02
C ASP A 183 1.38 11.01 -18.64
N HIS A 184 0.22 10.94 -19.26
CA HIS A 184 -0.30 9.72 -19.87
C HIS A 184 0.44 9.28 -21.16
N SER A 185 1.37 10.07 -21.70
CA SER A 185 2.18 9.66 -22.86
C SER A 185 3.12 8.49 -22.57
N VAL A 186 3.33 8.20 -21.28
CA VAL A 186 4.15 7.10 -20.77
C VAL A 186 3.45 5.74 -20.87
N TYR A 187 2.12 5.69 -21.00
CA TYR A 187 1.36 4.44 -21.07
C TYR A 187 1.69 3.56 -22.29
N LYS A 188 2.38 4.11 -23.30
CA LYS A 188 2.99 3.32 -24.38
C LYS A 188 4.01 2.27 -23.89
N HIS A 189 4.48 2.40 -22.65
CA HIS A 189 5.39 1.47 -21.99
C HIS A 189 4.67 0.33 -21.26
N VAL A 190 3.35 0.43 -21.06
CA VAL A 190 2.53 -0.60 -20.39
C VAL A 190 2.11 -1.65 -21.40
N LYS A 191 2.50 -2.90 -21.15
CA LYS A 191 2.29 -4.02 -22.09
C LYS A 191 1.89 -5.30 -21.33
N PRO A 192 1.05 -6.16 -21.94
CA PRO A 192 0.63 -7.39 -21.28
C PRO A 192 1.81 -8.37 -21.12
N GLU A 193 2.87 -8.31 -21.92
CA GLU A 193 4.07 -9.14 -21.76
C GLU A 193 4.97 -8.68 -20.59
N SER A 194 4.42 -8.67 -19.39
CA SER A 194 5.05 -8.22 -18.15
C SER A 194 4.43 -8.91 -16.92
N LEU A 195 5.00 -8.71 -15.73
CA LEU A 195 4.43 -9.13 -14.46
C LEU A 195 3.77 -7.93 -13.76
N LEU A 196 2.52 -8.13 -13.32
CA LEU A 196 1.77 -7.13 -12.56
C LEU A 196 2.41 -6.85 -11.20
N ALA A 197 2.13 -5.67 -10.64
CA ALA A 197 2.69 -5.23 -9.36
C ALA A 197 2.44 -6.25 -8.25
N TRP A 198 1.21 -6.74 -8.11
CA TRP A 198 0.87 -7.74 -7.08
C TRP A 198 1.71 -9.03 -7.19
N GLN A 199 2.04 -9.45 -8.41
CA GLN A 199 2.92 -10.61 -8.66
C GLN A 199 4.36 -10.29 -8.27
N ARG A 200 4.87 -9.12 -8.70
CA ARG A 200 6.25 -8.69 -8.48
C ARG A 200 6.54 -8.49 -6.99
N VAL A 201 5.66 -7.82 -6.25
CA VAL A 201 5.86 -7.58 -4.81
C VAL A 201 5.85 -8.89 -4.01
N ARG A 202 5.00 -9.86 -4.39
CA ARG A 202 4.98 -11.19 -3.76
C ARG A 202 6.26 -11.97 -4.01
N VAL A 203 6.76 -11.94 -5.25
CA VAL A 203 8.02 -12.61 -5.62
C VAL A 203 9.21 -11.95 -4.92
N ALA A 204 9.33 -10.61 -4.98
CA ALA A 204 10.39 -9.87 -4.31
C ALA A 204 10.41 -10.11 -2.80
N SER A 205 9.23 -10.12 -2.16
CA SER A 205 9.08 -10.37 -0.73
C SER A 205 9.46 -11.79 -0.33
N ALA A 206 9.19 -12.79 -1.17
CA ALA A 206 9.57 -14.17 -0.88
C ALA A 206 11.08 -14.41 -1.03
N MET A 207 11.75 -13.70 -1.95
CA MET A 207 13.12 -14.01 -2.36
C MET A 207 14.21 -13.14 -1.72
N ALA A 208 13.89 -11.93 -1.25
CA ALA A 208 14.91 -10.97 -0.85
C ALA A 208 15.36 -11.12 0.61
N HIS A 209 16.68 -11.08 0.82
CA HIS A 209 17.30 -10.94 2.13
C HIS A 209 17.64 -9.48 2.48
N THR A 210 17.78 -8.61 1.48
CA THR A 210 18.12 -7.19 1.66
C THR A 210 17.22 -6.28 0.84
N GLY A 211 17.12 -4.99 1.21
CA GLY A 211 16.39 -4.00 0.42
C GLY A 211 16.88 -3.87 -1.03
N LYS A 212 18.19 -4.04 -1.27
CA LYS A 212 18.78 -4.02 -2.61
C LYS A 212 18.34 -5.22 -3.46
N GLU A 213 18.31 -6.41 -2.87
CA GLU A 213 17.81 -7.62 -3.54
C GLU A 213 16.32 -7.51 -3.85
N TRP A 214 15.54 -6.98 -2.89
CA TRP A 214 14.12 -6.71 -3.08
C TRP A 214 13.89 -5.81 -4.29
N TYR A 215 14.66 -4.71 -4.41
CA TYR A 215 14.67 -3.86 -5.59
C TYR A 215 15.04 -4.60 -6.89
N GLN A 216 16.08 -5.45 -6.87
CA GLN A 216 16.47 -6.20 -8.08
C GLN A 216 15.38 -7.17 -8.54
N ALA A 217 14.70 -7.82 -7.61
CA ALA A 217 13.59 -8.72 -7.90
C ALA A 217 12.36 -7.94 -8.40
N LEU A 218 11.99 -6.84 -7.73
CA LEU A 218 10.81 -6.04 -8.06
C LEU A 218 10.83 -5.50 -9.50
N LYS A 219 11.99 -4.99 -9.96
CA LYS A 219 12.12 -4.36 -11.29
C LYS A 219 12.16 -5.36 -12.45
N ARG A 220 12.24 -6.66 -12.17
CA ARG A 220 12.38 -7.70 -13.20
C ARG A 220 11.01 -7.97 -13.83
N GLU A 221 10.95 -7.92 -15.16
CA GLU A 221 9.72 -8.05 -15.95
C GLU A 221 8.64 -7.02 -15.54
N TYR A 222 9.08 -5.81 -15.19
CA TYR A 222 8.23 -4.71 -14.72
C TYR A 222 7.16 -4.29 -15.74
N SER A 223 5.92 -4.09 -15.26
CA SER A 223 4.72 -3.83 -16.05
C SER A 223 4.46 -2.37 -16.40
N GLY A 224 4.94 -1.42 -15.58
CA GLY A 224 4.45 -0.04 -15.65
C GLY A 224 3.02 0.10 -15.12
N THR A 225 2.67 -0.67 -14.09
CA THR A 225 1.34 -0.64 -13.47
C THR A 225 1.45 -0.65 -11.96
N TYR A 226 0.47 -0.03 -11.32
CA TYR A 226 0.36 0.27 -9.91
C TYR A 226 1.59 1.02 -9.37
N GLU A 227 1.75 2.25 -9.85
CA GLU A 227 2.96 3.01 -9.61
C GLU A 227 3.09 3.50 -8.19
N ASN A 228 4.15 3.06 -7.50
CA ASN A 228 4.30 3.22 -6.07
C ASN A 228 5.70 3.70 -5.69
N GLN A 229 5.79 4.37 -4.54
CA GLN A 229 7.03 4.50 -3.76
C GLN A 229 7.05 3.42 -2.68
N TYR A 230 7.93 2.44 -2.79
CA TYR A 230 8.16 1.40 -1.78
C TYR A 230 9.27 1.82 -0.81
N MET A 231 9.08 1.54 0.47
CA MET A 231 10.06 1.72 1.54
C MET A 231 10.36 0.36 2.16
N VAL A 232 11.54 -0.18 1.89
CA VAL A 232 11.97 -1.49 2.38
C VAL A 232 12.99 -1.30 3.50
N VAL A 233 12.60 -1.68 4.71
CA VAL A 233 13.44 -1.60 5.91
C VAL A 233 14.02 -2.96 6.22
N ASP A 234 15.34 -3.04 6.35
CA ASP A 234 16.05 -4.22 6.84
C ASP A 234 16.28 -4.10 8.35
N PHE A 235 15.38 -4.71 9.12
CA PHE A 235 15.45 -4.66 10.58
C PHE A 235 16.60 -5.50 11.15
N ASN A 236 17.25 -6.36 10.37
CA ASN A 236 18.44 -7.10 10.82
C ASN A 236 19.66 -6.16 10.98
N LEU A 237 19.67 -5.05 10.25
CA LEU A 237 20.74 -4.05 10.30
C LEU A 237 20.57 -3.04 11.44
N TYR A 238 19.37 -2.96 12.02
CA TYR A 238 19.08 -2.07 13.12
C TYR A 238 19.52 -2.66 14.46
N LYS A 239 20.16 -1.81 15.28
CA LYS A 239 20.54 -2.12 16.66
C LYS A 239 20.17 -0.93 17.54
N PRO A 240 19.36 -1.11 18.60
CA PRO A 240 18.98 -0.01 19.48
C PRO A 240 20.19 0.75 20.03
N ASN A 241 20.08 2.08 20.06
CA ASN A 241 21.06 3.03 20.58
C ASN A 241 22.41 3.01 19.82
N GLN A 242 22.42 2.56 18.56
CA GLN A 242 23.62 2.54 17.70
C GLN A 242 23.38 3.31 16.39
N PRO A 243 24.44 3.84 15.75
CA PRO A 243 24.33 4.42 14.42
C PRO A 243 23.71 3.44 13.42
N ILE A 244 22.77 3.91 12.62
CA ILE A 244 22.08 3.09 11.61
C ILE A 244 23.05 2.74 10.47
N ALA A 245 23.20 1.46 10.16
CA ALA A 245 24.09 0.97 9.10
C ALA A 245 23.51 1.23 7.71
N ASP A 246 24.35 1.55 6.72
CA ASP A 246 23.92 1.68 5.32
C ASP A 246 23.14 0.43 4.87
N ASN A 247 22.19 0.63 3.95
CA ASN A 247 21.19 -0.33 3.48
C ASN A 247 20.06 -0.67 4.46
N THR A 248 19.98 -0.03 5.64
CA THR A 248 18.83 -0.21 6.54
C THR A 248 17.52 0.24 5.88
N LEU A 249 17.52 1.29 5.06
CA LEU A 249 16.34 1.73 4.31
C LEU A 249 16.65 1.85 2.83
N TRP A 250 15.99 1.03 2.01
CA TRP A 250 15.91 1.22 0.56
C TRP A 250 14.58 1.84 0.18
N VAL A 251 14.63 2.88 -0.65
CA VAL A 251 13.43 3.48 -1.25
C VAL A 251 13.45 3.25 -2.75
N ILE A 252 12.30 2.88 -3.29
CA ILE A 252 12.14 2.49 -4.69
C ILE A 252 10.91 3.19 -5.22
N GLU A 253 11.00 3.80 -6.40
CA GLU A 253 9.86 4.40 -7.09
C GLU A 253 9.72 3.85 -8.49
N GLU A 254 8.47 3.64 -8.87
CA GLU A 254 8.05 3.11 -10.16
C GLU A 254 7.28 4.18 -10.95
N MET A 255 7.42 4.15 -12.28
CA MET A 255 6.53 4.79 -13.25
C MET A 255 6.64 4.04 -14.60
N PRO A 256 5.68 4.14 -15.53
CA PRO A 256 5.74 3.33 -16.75
C PRO A 256 7.03 3.56 -17.55
N GLY A 257 7.83 2.49 -17.66
CA GLY A 257 9.13 2.49 -18.34
C GLY A 257 10.34 2.91 -17.50
N LEU A 258 10.21 3.16 -16.19
CA LEU A 258 11.33 3.51 -15.31
C LEU A 258 11.12 3.05 -13.86
N VAL A 259 12.11 2.37 -13.31
CA VAL A 259 12.18 2.06 -11.87
C VAL A 259 13.49 2.60 -11.30
N VAL A 260 13.41 3.35 -10.20
CA VAL A 260 14.57 3.93 -9.52
C VAL A 260 14.59 3.45 -8.07
N GLY A 261 15.67 2.81 -7.65
CA GLY A 261 15.86 2.35 -6.26
C GLY A 261 17.22 2.76 -5.71
N ARG A 262 17.25 3.36 -4.51
CA ARG A 262 18.49 3.78 -3.83
C ARG A 262 18.39 3.58 -2.32
N ASP A 263 19.52 3.34 -1.68
CA ASP A 263 19.67 3.43 -0.22
C ASP A 263 19.38 4.87 0.25
N GLN A 264 18.47 5.02 1.21
CA GLN A 264 18.09 6.29 1.85
C GLN A 264 18.41 6.33 3.34
N THR A 265 19.25 5.41 3.83
CA THR A 265 19.64 5.36 5.23
C THR A 265 20.25 6.67 5.72
N SER A 266 21.00 7.38 4.88
CA SER A 266 21.57 8.70 5.22
C SER A 266 20.51 9.72 5.62
N LYS A 267 19.32 9.68 5.00
CA LYS A 267 18.18 10.52 5.39
C LYS A 267 17.47 10.00 6.61
N LEU A 268 17.30 8.68 6.74
CA LEU A 268 16.70 8.07 7.92
C LEU A 268 17.46 8.43 9.21
N ARG A 269 18.79 8.58 9.14
CA ARG A 269 19.63 9.06 10.26
C ARG A 269 19.25 10.45 10.77
N LEU A 270 18.57 11.28 9.95
CA LEU A 270 18.05 12.58 10.36
C LEU A 270 16.74 12.46 11.17
N GLY A 271 16.16 11.27 11.24
CA GLY A 271 15.05 10.94 12.13
C GLY A 271 13.91 10.21 11.44
N TYR A 272 13.64 10.45 10.15
CA TYR A 272 12.46 9.88 9.50
C TYR A 272 12.55 9.84 7.97
N TRP A 273 11.69 9.01 7.37
CA TRP A 273 11.33 9.02 5.96
C TRP A 273 9.80 9.08 5.82
N PRO A 274 9.22 10.15 5.26
CA PRO A 274 7.80 10.24 5.00
C PRO A 274 7.45 9.82 3.57
N SER A 275 6.21 9.38 3.34
CA SER A 275 5.65 9.08 2.02
C SER A 275 4.18 9.46 1.95
N TYR A 276 3.78 10.14 0.89
CA TYR A 276 2.48 10.84 0.80
C TYR A 276 2.04 11.11 -0.65
N ASN A 277 2.25 10.13 -1.54
CA ASN A 277 1.78 10.16 -2.92
C ASN A 277 2.37 11.30 -3.79
N VAL A 278 3.60 11.72 -3.50
CA VAL A 278 4.37 12.63 -4.36
C VAL A 278 5.75 12.02 -4.59
N PRO A 279 6.20 11.85 -5.85
CA PRO A 279 7.50 11.25 -6.12
C PRO A 279 8.66 12.04 -5.53
N TYR A 280 9.55 11.33 -4.85
CA TYR A 280 10.78 11.85 -4.26
C TYR A 280 11.90 12.00 -5.28
N TYR A 281 12.13 10.98 -6.12
CA TYR A 281 13.21 11.03 -7.09
C TYR A 281 12.86 11.97 -8.22
N ARG A 282 13.71 12.98 -8.43
CA ARG A 282 13.50 14.04 -9.44
C ARG A 282 13.28 13.49 -10.85
N GLU A 283 13.86 12.33 -11.16
CA GLU A 283 13.69 11.63 -12.45
C GLU A 283 12.24 11.17 -12.64
N ILE A 284 11.65 10.53 -11.62
CA ILE A 284 10.25 10.08 -11.59
C ILE A 284 9.32 11.29 -11.57
N PHE A 285 9.54 12.23 -10.65
CA PHE A 285 8.74 13.47 -10.54
C PHE A 285 8.59 14.20 -11.88
N LYS A 286 9.69 14.34 -12.63
CA LYS A 286 9.69 15.01 -13.94
C LYS A 286 8.90 14.21 -14.98
N ARG A 287 9.17 12.92 -15.10
CA ARG A 287 8.62 12.07 -16.18
C ARG A 287 7.18 11.65 -15.94
N SER A 288 6.72 11.67 -14.68
CA SER A 288 5.32 11.41 -14.33
C SER A 288 4.43 12.65 -14.46
N GLY A 289 4.96 13.83 -14.85
CA GLY A 289 4.17 15.04 -15.13
C GLY A 289 4.02 16.05 -13.98
N TYR A 290 4.66 15.83 -12.83
CA TYR A 290 4.48 16.70 -11.64
C TYR A 290 5.06 18.11 -11.83
N VAL A 291 6.03 18.31 -12.72
CA VAL A 291 6.60 19.65 -12.97
C VAL A 291 5.56 20.62 -13.51
N ASP A 292 4.66 20.16 -14.38
CA ASP A 292 3.65 21.03 -14.97
C ASP A 292 2.47 21.22 -14.02
N MET A 293 2.15 20.21 -13.19
CA MET A 293 1.18 20.37 -12.10
C MET A 293 1.68 21.31 -11.01
N GLU A 294 2.97 21.27 -10.65
CA GLU A 294 3.59 22.22 -9.72
C GLU A 294 3.43 23.66 -10.23
N LYS A 295 3.75 23.92 -11.51
CA LYS A 295 3.60 25.28 -12.08
C LYS A 295 2.15 25.75 -12.10
N LYS A 296 1.20 24.84 -12.31
CA LYS A 296 -0.20 25.17 -12.53
C LYS A 296 -1.03 25.23 -11.24
N HIS A 297 -0.79 24.29 -10.32
CA HIS A 297 -1.59 24.06 -9.12
C HIS A 297 -0.79 24.25 -7.81
N GLY A 298 0.50 24.55 -7.91
CA GLY A 298 1.34 24.96 -6.80
C GLY A 298 1.69 23.82 -5.83
N ASN A 299 1.77 24.18 -4.54
CA ASN A 299 2.41 23.39 -3.50
C ASN A 299 1.84 21.98 -3.31
N PHE A 300 0.57 21.74 -3.64
CA PHE A 300 -0.08 20.43 -3.54
C PHE A 300 0.70 19.32 -4.27
N PHE A 301 1.34 19.64 -5.40
CA PHE A 301 2.12 18.70 -6.20
C PHE A 301 3.63 18.74 -5.91
N THR A 302 4.07 19.52 -4.92
CA THR A 302 5.48 19.62 -4.58
C THR A 302 5.81 18.63 -3.48
N TYR A 303 6.97 17.97 -3.58
CA TYR A 303 7.39 17.03 -2.54
C TYR A 303 7.52 17.71 -1.17
N SER A 304 8.00 18.96 -1.12
CA SER A 304 8.27 19.64 0.14
C SER A 304 7.06 20.37 0.73
N LEU A 305 6.14 20.91 -0.09
CA LEU A 305 5.07 21.78 0.41
C LEU A 305 3.68 21.19 0.20
N ALA A 306 3.57 19.92 -0.22
CA ALA A 306 2.29 19.21 -0.12
C ALA A 306 1.85 19.17 1.35
N PRO A 307 0.55 19.33 1.67
CA PRO A 307 0.06 19.41 3.05
C PRO A 307 0.61 18.33 3.98
N ARG A 308 0.58 17.06 3.55
CA ARG A 308 1.13 15.93 4.30
C ARG A 308 2.64 16.02 4.52
N GLY A 309 3.38 16.53 3.53
CA GLY A 309 4.81 16.78 3.67
C GLY A 309 5.13 17.86 4.69
N GLU A 310 4.27 18.87 4.85
CA GLU A 310 4.39 19.89 5.90
C GLU A 310 4.04 19.33 7.29
N LEU A 311 2.93 18.59 7.38
CA LEU A 311 2.50 17.91 8.62
C LEU A 311 3.57 16.95 9.13
N PHE A 312 4.07 16.03 8.30
CA PHE A 312 5.14 15.12 8.70
C PHE A 312 6.41 15.87 9.13
N ARG A 313 6.78 16.94 8.43
CA ARG A 313 7.97 17.72 8.79
C ARG A 313 7.84 18.39 10.15
N ARG A 314 6.67 18.95 10.46
CA ARG A 314 6.40 19.61 11.74
C ARG A 314 6.34 18.58 12.87
N ASP A 315 5.60 17.49 12.67
CA ASP A 315 5.10 16.67 13.79
C ASP A 315 5.91 15.39 14.04
N GLN A 316 6.73 14.93 13.08
CA GLN A 316 7.51 13.70 13.29
C GLN A 316 8.39 13.78 14.54
N GLY A 317 8.85 14.98 14.93
CA GLY A 317 9.71 15.19 16.09
C GLY A 317 9.07 14.78 17.41
N GLU A 318 7.74 14.79 17.49
CA GLU A 318 6.95 14.43 18.67
C GLU A 318 6.80 12.91 18.84
N VAL A 319 7.14 12.12 17.82
CA VAL A 319 7.07 10.66 17.89
C VAL A 319 8.27 10.11 18.68
N SER A 320 7.96 9.59 19.87
CA SER A 320 8.94 9.06 20.82
C SER A 320 8.68 7.60 21.22
N ASP A 321 7.46 7.12 21.01
CA ASP A 321 7.01 5.76 21.31
C ASP A 321 5.97 5.28 20.27
N LEU A 322 5.53 4.03 20.39
CA LEU A 322 4.56 3.47 19.46
C LEU A 322 3.21 4.20 19.52
N LYS A 323 2.81 4.70 20.70
CA LYS A 323 1.52 5.36 20.88
C LYS A 323 1.48 6.73 20.19
N SER A 324 2.50 7.56 20.40
CA SER A 324 2.67 8.83 19.68
C SER A 324 2.81 8.61 18.17
N PHE A 325 3.36 7.47 17.74
CA PHE A 325 3.39 7.09 16.33
C PHE A 325 2.01 6.73 15.78
N GLU A 326 1.21 5.94 16.50
CA GLU A 326 -0.19 5.66 16.17
C GLU A 326 -1.01 6.95 16.02
N ASP A 327 -0.87 7.86 16.99
CA ASP A 327 -1.61 9.13 17.01
C ASP A 327 -1.25 10.01 15.82
N LEU A 328 0.04 10.12 15.48
CA LEU A 328 0.46 10.85 14.27
C LEU A 328 -0.08 10.21 12.99
N MET A 329 -0.01 8.88 12.86
CA MET A 329 -0.48 8.19 11.66
C MET A 329 -2.01 8.24 11.48
N ARG A 330 -2.75 8.59 12.56
CA ARG A 330 -4.20 8.82 12.58
C ARG A 330 -4.58 10.29 12.60
N SER A 331 -3.63 11.22 12.54
CA SER A 331 -3.90 12.64 12.77
C SER A 331 -4.73 13.27 11.64
N ASN A 332 -5.70 14.08 12.04
CA ASN A 332 -6.52 14.91 11.17
C ASN A 332 -7.17 16.04 11.97
N ASP A 333 -6.53 17.20 11.99
CA ASP A 333 -7.02 18.37 12.73
C ASP A 333 -7.49 19.47 11.77
N TYR A 334 -8.19 19.07 10.71
CA TYR A 334 -8.45 19.94 9.56
C TYR A 334 -9.20 21.24 9.83
N LYS A 335 -9.90 21.32 10.96
CA LYS A 335 -10.63 22.51 11.41
C LYS A 335 -9.72 23.59 11.99
N THR A 336 -8.52 23.23 12.44
CA THR A 336 -7.63 24.13 13.19
C THR A 336 -6.20 24.14 12.69
N ASP A 337 -5.74 23.07 12.05
CA ASP A 337 -4.37 22.95 11.56
C ASP A 337 -4.16 23.83 10.31
N PRO A 338 -3.25 24.83 10.34
CA PRO A 338 -3.03 25.73 9.21
C PRO A 338 -2.61 25.01 7.91
N TYR A 339 -1.98 23.83 7.99
CA TYR A 339 -1.62 23.05 6.80
C TYR A 339 -2.80 22.29 6.19
N SER A 340 -3.93 22.23 6.90
CA SER A 340 -5.15 21.60 6.42
C SER A 340 -6.12 22.57 5.75
N PHE A 341 -5.72 23.82 5.50
CA PHE A 341 -6.54 24.80 4.80
C PHE A 341 -6.16 24.88 3.31
N ASP A 342 -7.15 24.90 2.43
CA ASP A 342 -6.99 25.42 1.08
C ASP A 342 -7.34 26.92 1.06
N GLY A 343 -6.31 27.75 1.19
CA GLY A 343 -6.49 29.19 1.35
C GLY A 343 -7.16 29.51 2.69
N LYS A 344 -8.46 29.77 2.67
CA LYS A 344 -9.26 30.04 3.88
C LYS A 344 -10.30 28.95 4.18
N VAL A 345 -10.31 27.89 3.39
CA VAL A 345 -11.31 26.81 3.48
C VAL A 345 -10.67 25.60 4.16
N GLU A 346 -11.27 25.13 5.23
CA GLU A 346 -10.89 23.89 5.91
C GLU A 346 -11.01 22.70 4.94
N ASN A 347 -10.01 21.82 4.89
CA ASN A 347 -10.01 20.67 4.00
C ASN A 347 -9.65 19.36 4.72
N PRO A 348 -10.62 18.46 4.97
CA PRO A 348 -10.37 17.21 5.70
C PRO A 348 -9.56 16.18 4.91
N LEU A 349 -9.26 16.44 3.63
CA LEU A 349 -8.32 15.66 2.83
C LEU A 349 -6.85 16.07 3.05
N TYR A 350 -6.60 17.27 3.58
CA TYR A 350 -5.24 17.78 3.85
C TYR A 350 -4.76 17.36 5.25
N ALA A 351 -4.71 16.07 5.50
CA ALA A 351 -4.33 15.45 6.77
C ALA A 351 -3.46 14.20 6.54
N ILE A 352 -2.85 13.62 7.58
CA ILE A 352 -2.14 12.33 7.48
C ILE A 352 -3.15 11.18 7.34
N CYS A 353 -4.30 11.28 8.00
CA CYS A 353 -5.40 10.35 7.87
C CYS A 353 -6.69 11.08 7.45
N SER A 354 -6.88 11.25 6.13
CA SER A 354 -7.97 12.05 5.56
C SER A 354 -9.39 11.55 5.88
N ARG A 355 -10.36 12.46 5.79
CA ARG A 355 -11.81 12.24 6.00
C ARG A 355 -12.64 12.91 4.91
N GLY A 356 -12.72 12.30 3.73
CA GLY A 356 -13.48 12.84 2.59
C GLY A 356 -14.98 12.98 2.85
N ASP A 357 -15.51 12.15 3.75
CA ASP A 357 -16.90 12.18 4.20
C ASP A 357 -17.25 13.46 4.97
N LEU A 358 -16.26 14.10 5.60
CA LEU A 358 -16.44 15.37 6.30
C LEU A 358 -16.27 16.60 5.40
N SER A 359 -16.06 16.42 4.09
CA SER A 359 -15.95 17.53 3.15
C SER A 359 -17.28 18.26 2.99
N LEU A 360 -17.28 19.58 3.16
CA LEU A 360 -18.48 20.41 2.92
C LEU A 360 -18.91 20.42 1.45
N ASN A 361 -17.95 20.25 0.53
CA ASN A 361 -18.17 20.26 -0.91
C ASN A 361 -17.75 18.91 -1.49
N GLY A 362 -18.73 18.10 -1.90
CA GLY A 362 -18.46 16.76 -2.45
C GLY A 362 -18.07 15.74 -1.38
N SER A 363 -18.87 15.66 -0.30
CA SER A 363 -18.78 14.61 0.72
C SER A 363 -18.90 13.23 0.07
N GLU A 364 -17.92 12.37 0.32
CA GLU A 364 -17.82 11.03 -0.24
C GLU A 364 -17.20 10.09 0.81
N PRO A 365 -17.66 8.83 0.95
CA PRO A 365 -17.09 7.89 1.91
C PRO A 365 -15.75 7.35 1.39
N THR A 366 -14.74 8.20 1.47
CA THR A 366 -13.37 7.99 1.00
C THR A 366 -12.38 8.68 1.92
N GLY A 367 -11.15 8.19 1.93
CA GLY A 367 -10.06 8.73 2.70
C GLY A 367 -9.36 7.63 3.48
N CYS A 368 -8.65 8.01 4.53
CA CYS A 368 -7.95 7.08 5.39
C CYS A 368 -8.92 6.15 6.11
N TYR A 369 -8.71 4.83 6.03
CA TYR A 369 -9.60 3.86 6.68
C TYR A 369 -8.89 2.80 7.49
N ASP A 370 -7.58 2.91 7.68
CA ASP A 370 -6.85 2.06 8.60
C ASP A 370 -5.56 2.75 9.04
N THR A 371 -4.89 2.12 10.00
CA THR A 371 -3.48 2.32 10.25
C THR A 371 -2.88 0.99 10.71
N LYS A 372 -1.69 0.68 10.21
CA LYS A 372 -0.83 -0.42 10.67
C LYS A 372 0.49 0.18 11.11
N VAL A 373 0.92 -0.13 12.33
CA VAL A 373 2.25 0.27 12.82
C VAL A 373 2.96 -0.89 13.50
N SER A 374 4.28 -0.91 13.38
CA SER A 374 5.14 -1.80 14.14
C SER A 374 6.48 -1.13 14.40
N SER A 375 7.30 -1.77 15.22
CA SER A 375 8.64 -1.31 15.54
C SER A 375 9.58 -2.47 15.83
N TYR A 376 10.87 -2.19 15.90
CA TYR A 376 11.84 -3.18 16.34
C TYR A 376 11.51 -3.68 17.75
N ASN A 377 11.24 -2.77 18.71
CA ASN A 377 10.95 -3.18 20.09
C ASN A 377 9.54 -3.78 20.27
N PHE A 378 8.56 -3.39 19.45
CA PHE A 378 7.20 -3.93 19.51
C PHE A 378 7.14 -5.37 18.98
N GLY A 379 7.98 -5.68 17.99
CA GLY A 379 8.19 -7.04 17.51
C GLY A 379 7.87 -7.23 16.03
N VAL A 380 8.36 -6.32 15.18
CA VAL A 380 8.23 -6.43 13.72
C VAL A 380 8.88 -7.71 13.18
N LEU A 381 9.98 -8.17 13.80
CA LEU A 381 10.67 -9.42 13.44
C LEU A 381 9.86 -10.66 13.85
N GLU A 382 9.06 -10.56 14.90
CA GLU A 382 8.06 -11.54 15.32
C GLU A 382 6.73 -11.38 14.58
N GLN A 383 6.68 -10.52 13.56
CA GLN A 383 5.50 -10.22 12.75
C GLN A 383 4.31 -9.70 13.56
N LYS A 384 4.59 -8.90 14.60
CA LYS A 384 3.59 -8.21 15.39
C LYS A 384 3.34 -6.80 14.85
N ALA A 385 2.08 -6.38 14.81
CA ALA A 385 1.71 -5.00 14.51
C ALA A 385 0.54 -4.55 15.36
N GLN A 386 0.44 -3.23 15.60
CA GLN A 386 -0.79 -2.59 16.04
C GLN A 386 -1.58 -2.20 14.79
N ILE A 387 -2.85 -2.59 14.74
CA ILE A 387 -3.72 -2.33 13.59
C ILE A 387 -5.07 -1.77 14.04
N ILE A 388 -5.62 -0.85 13.25
CA ILE A 388 -6.98 -0.33 13.40
C ILE A 388 -7.68 -0.33 12.04
N ASN A 389 -8.95 -0.72 12.01
CA ASN A 389 -9.80 -0.64 10.81
C ASN A 389 -10.89 0.42 11.03
N GLY A 390 -11.00 1.38 10.12
CA GLY A 390 -11.98 2.46 10.12
C GLY A 390 -11.38 3.86 9.92
N PRO A 391 -12.19 4.84 9.50
CA PRO A 391 -11.77 6.23 9.41
C PRO A 391 -11.36 6.83 10.76
N THR A 392 -10.46 7.84 10.76
CA THR A 392 -9.99 8.44 12.01
C THR A 392 -11.07 9.22 12.74
N SER A 393 -11.14 9.03 14.07
CA SER A 393 -12.11 9.66 14.97
C SER A 393 -11.39 10.19 16.22
N ARG A 394 -11.40 9.46 17.33
CA ARG A 394 -10.80 9.83 18.62
C ARG A 394 -9.26 9.87 18.68
N TYR A 395 -8.60 9.39 17.63
CA TYR A 395 -7.14 9.42 17.48
C TYR A 395 -6.65 10.67 16.72
N SER A 396 -7.57 11.54 16.30
CA SER A 396 -7.28 12.88 15.80
C SER A 396 -7.30 13.87 16.97
N GLY A 397 -6.45 14.91 16.93
CA GLY A 397 -6.31 15.92 17.99
C GLY A 397 -7.59 16.69 18.32
N ASN A 398 -8.57 16.72 17.40
CA ASN A 398 -9.87 17.36 17.59
C ASN A 398 -11.05 16.38 17.78
N ASN A 399 -10.80 15.07 17.95
CA ASN A 399 -11.84 14.04 18.10
C ASN A 399 -12.93 14.12 17.02
N LEU A 400 -12.60 13.75 15.79
CA LEU A 400 -13.57 13.72 14.70
C LEU A 400 -14.71 12.73 14.99
N PRO A 401 -15.95 13.00 14.49
CA PRO A 401 -17.06 12.07 14.67
C PRO A 401 -16.72 10.71 14.06
N ALA A 402 -17.17 9.63 14.71
CA ALA A 402 -17.09 8.29 14.16
C ALA A 402 -17.82 8.24 12.81
N PHE A 403 -17.26 7.56 11.82
CA PHE A 403 -17.93 7.37 10.53
C PHE A 403 -19.11 6.42 10.68
N THR A 404 -20.23 6.74 10.02
CA THR A 404 -21.42 5.89 9.95
C THR A 404 -21.95 5.81 8.52
N TRP A 405 -22.41 4.63 8.13
CA TRP A 405 -23.07 4.42 6.83
C TRP A 405 -24.46 5.08 6.74
N ASP A 406 -25.03 5.58 7.84
CA ASP A 406 -26.28 6.34 7.82
C ASP A 406 -26.19 7.60 6.95
N GLU A 407 -25.00 8.18 6.81
CA GLU A 407 -24.74 9.33 5.95
C GLU A 407 -24.62 8.96 4.46
N PHE A 408 -24.41 7.67 4.15
CA PHE A 408 -24.18 7.16 2.79
C PHE A 408 -24.92 5.83 2.53
N PRO A 409 -26.24 5.76 2.74
CA PRO A 409 -26.99 4.51 2.68
C PRO A 409 -27.05 3.88 1.28
N GLU A 410 -26.83 4.68 0.24
CA GLU A 410 -26.84 4.24 -1.16
C GLU A 410 -25.56 3.53 -1.60
N ARG A 411 -24.48 3.65 -0.83
CA ARG A 411 -23.18 3.07 -1.17
C ARG A 411 -23.13 1.60 -0.79
N PRO A 412 -22.71 0.68 -1.67
CA PRO A 412 -22.59 -0.73 -1.29
C PRO A 412 -21.62 -0.95 -0.13
N HIS A 413 -22.10 -1.56 0.96
CA HIS A 413 -21.32 -1.83 2.19
C HIS A 413 -21.73 -3.16 2.86
N MET A 414 -22.13 -4.16 2.06
CA MET A 414 -22.57 -5.47 2.57
C MET A 414 -21.49 -6.12 3.45
N GLY A 415 -21.87 -6.53 4.66
CA GLY A 415 -20.99 -7.19 5.62
C GLY A 415 -20.05 -6.24 6.39
N LEU A 416 -20.15 -4.93 6.16
CA LEU A 416 -19.39 -3.93 6.89
C LEU A 416 -20.08 -3.51 8.19
N PRO A 417 -19.32 -3.12 9.23
CA PRO A 417 -19.88 -2.47 10.41
C PRO A 417 -20.67 -1.21 10.05
N HIS A 418 -21.79 -0.96 10.75
CA HIS A 418 -22.61 0.24 10.52
C HIS A 418 -21.94 1.54 10.99
N VAL A 419 -21.17 1.45 12.09
CA VAL A 419 -20.42 2.56 12.72
C VAL A 419 -18.98 2.10 12.96
N TYR A 420 -18.02 2.98 12.72
CA TYR A 420 -16.59 2.70 12.89
C TYR A 420 -16.03 3.45 14.09
N GLU A 421 -15.91 2.73 15.21
CA GLU A 421 -15.35 3.25 16.46
C GLU A 421 -14.34 2.26 17.08
N PHE A 422 -13.61 1.53 16.25
CA PHE A 422 -12.67 0.49 16.69
C PHE A 422 -11.40 1.06 17.33
N ASP A 423 -10.80 0.32 18.26
CA ASP A 423 -9.48 0.59 18.84
C ASP A 423 -8.36 -0.11 18.03
N PHE A 424 -7.12 0.33 18.26
CA PHE A 424 -5.96 -0.47 17.87
C PHE A 424 -5.98 -1.82 18.58
N ILE A 425 -5.71 -2.88 17.82
CA ILE A 425 -5.50 -4.23 18.33
C ILE A 425 -4.13 -4.75 17.88
N VAL A 426 -3.58 -5.66 18.68
CA VAL A 426 -2.35 -6.36 18.31
C VAL A 426 -2.69 -7.52 17.39
N THR A 427 -2.03 -7.57 16.24
CA THR A 427 -1.98 -8.75 15.38
C THR A 427 -0.64 -9.45 15.53
N LYS A 428 -0.66 -10.78 15.51
CA LYS A 428 0.51 -11.67 15.57
C LYS A 428 0.15 -13.00 14.91
N PRO A 429 1.13 -13.75 14.36
CA PRO A 429 0.88 -15.13 13.95
C PRO A 429 0.34 -15.93 15.14
N ALA A 430 -0.65 -16.79 14.88
CA ALA A 430 -1.14 -17.72 15.90
C ALA A 430 0.00 -18.63 16.37
N SER A 431 -0.01 -18.98 17.65
CA SER A 431 0.90 -20.02 18.14
C SER A 431 0.46 -21.39 17.62
N VAL A 432 1.40 -22.30 17.35
CA VAL A 432 1.10 -23.68 16.91
C VAL A 432 0.21 -24.42 17.93
N GLU A 433 0.22 -24.01 19.20
CA GLU A 433 -0.61 -24.57 20.27
C GLU A 433 -2.06 -24.06 20.24
N GLU A 434 -2.32 -22.82 19.79
CA GLU A 434 -3.69 -22.29 19.63
C GLU A 434 -4.45 -22.99 18.49
N GLU A 435 -3.77 -23.37 17.40
CA GLU A 435 -4.40 -24.13 16.29
C GLU A 435 -4.93 -25.50 16.71
N PHE A 436 -4.32 -26.14 17.73
CA PHE A 436 -4.78 -27.44 18.24
C PHE A 436 -6.06 -27.33 19.09
N PHE A 437 -6.27 -26.22 19.78
CA PHE A 437 -7.47 -26.03 20.62
C PHE A 437 -8.71 -25.64 19.80
N ASP A 438 -8.56 -24.86 18.72
CA ASP A 438 -9.70 -24.46 17.87
C ASP A 438 -10.20 -25.60 16.95
N ILE A 439 -9.33 -26.55 16.58
CA ILE A 439 -9.76 -27.75 15.84
C ILE A 439 -10.54 -28.70 16.75
N LEU A 440 -10.23 -28.75 18.06
CA LEU A 440 -10.95 -29.61 19.00
C LEU A 440 -12.28 -28.99 19.49
N SER A 441 -12.38 -27.66 19.55
CA SER A 441 -13.61 -26.96 19.98
C SER A 441 -14.68 -26.86 18.89
N SER A 442 -14.34 -27.16 17.63
CA SER A 442 -15.26 -27.16 16.48
C SER A 442 -15.80 -28.55 16.11
N ILE A 443 -15.52 -29.57 16.94
CA ILE A 443 -15.94 -30.97 16.74
C ILE A 443 -17.07 -31.40 17.72
N ASP A 444 -17.60 -30.51 18.56
CA ASP A 444 -18.76 -30.81 19.43
C ASP A 444 -20.08 -30.19 18.94
#